data_AF-A0A521R4C5-F1
#
_entry.id   AF-A0A521R4C5-F1
#
_cell.length_a   1.000
_cell.length_b   1.000
_cell.length_c   1.000
_cell.angle_alpha   90.00
_cell.angle_beta   90.00
_cell.angle_gamma   90.00
#
_symmetry.space_group_name_H-M   'P 1'
#
loop_
_entity.id
_entity.type
_entity.pdbx_description
1 polymer ?
#
loop_
_entity_poly.entity_id
_entity_poly.type
_entity_poly.pdbx_seq_one_letter_code
_entity_poly.pdbx_strand_id
1 'polypeptide(L)'
;MTCSVGFSRRALLGAGLLLPLGACDQNLFGKRKTTTTLSPRGDRLVRMIQNTGTDNMMAPEALALMGITNEGRDVPVRQLAADGRDGRYVVSLVNIRKIHEFIFHRRQGDVLILHLSDTRFARLQSVRYPRNGKPSIITDTAYAEDDFQQQVAFWFDRIPGR
;
A
#
# COMPACT_ATOMS: atom_id res chain seq x y z
N MET A 1 2.03 -60.33 59.21
CA MET A 1 1.23 -59.49 60.11
C MET A 1 0.23 -58.70 59.26
N THR A 2 -1.04 -59.11 59.37
CA THR A 2 -2.35 -58.39 59.31
C THR A 2 -2.29 -56.85 59.30
N CYS A 3 -3.13 -56.04 58.63
CA CYS A 3 -4.58 -56.01 58.33
C CYS A 3 -4.87 -55.09 57.10
N SER A 4 -5.70 -55.46 56.12
CA SER A 4 -7.15 -55.13 55.89
C SER A 4 -7.41 -53.88 55.02
N VAL A 5 -7.75 -53.98 53.72
CA VAL A 5 -9.05 -54.17 52.98
C VAL A 5 -10.08 -53.02 53.04
N GLY A 6 -10.51 -52.55 51.85
CA GLY A 6 -11.84 -51.95 51.57
C GLY A 6 -11.83 -51.03 50.32
N PHE A 7 -12.13 -51.51 49.10
CA PHE A 7 -13.43 -51.49 48.38
C PHE A 7 -14.16 -50.12 48.40
N SER A 8 -14.79 -49.56 47.35
CA SER A 8 -15.30 -50.06 46.05
C SER A 8 -15.81 -48.86 45.21
N ARG A 9 -15.78 -49.03 43.87
CA ARG A 9 -16.80 -48.68 42.85
C ARG A 9 -17.06 -47.24 42.38
N ARG A 10 -16.88 -47.12 41.04
CA ARG A 10 -17.78 -46.59 39.99
C ARG A 10 -18.33 -45.16 40.18
N ALA A 11 -18.04 -44.28 39.23
CA ALA A 11 -18.99 -43.93 38.15
C ALA A 11 -18.33 -43.01 37.10
N LEU A 12 -18.75 -43.25 35.87
CA LEU A 12 -18.44 -42.55 34.64
C LEU A 12 -19.31 -41.30 34.47
N LEU A 13 -18.82 -40.36 33.65
CA LEU A 13 -19.54 -39.42 32.79
C LEU A 13 -20.17 -38.15 33.41
N GLY A 14 -19.75 -37.02 32.83
CA GLY A 14 -20.70 -36.22 32.05
C GLY A 14 -21.05 -34.84 32.58
N ALA A 15 -20.63 -33.82 31.82
CA ALA A 15 -21.21 -32.47 31.72
C ALA A 15 -21.20 -31.59 33.00
N GLY A 16 -21.01 -30.28 32.94
CA GLY A 16 -20.94 -29.38 31.81
C GLY A 16 -20.31 -28.06 32.24
N LEU A 17 -19.93 -27.28 31.24
CA LEU A 17 -19.39 -25.94 31.36
C LEU A 17 -20.33 -25.04 32.18
N LEU A 18 -19.79 -24.39 33.20
CA LEU A 18 -20.29 -23.11 33.69
C LEU A 18 -19.13 -22.12 33.69
N LEU A 19 -18.88 -21.55 32.50
CA LEU A 19 -18.09 -20.34 32.37
C LEU A 19 -18.91 -19.16 32.89
N PRO A 20 -18.29 -18.20 33.59
CA PRO A 20 -18.98 -17.02 34.09
C PRO A 20 -19.55 -16.23 32.91
N LEU A 21 -20.82 -15.84 33.04
CA LEU A 21 -21.51 -14.87 32.18
C LEU A 21 -20.87 -13.49 32.34
N GLY A 22 -19.67 -13.33 31.78
CA GLY A 22 -19.09 -12.03 31.43
C GLY A 22 -19.56 -11.69 30.04
N ALA A 23 -20.26 -10.56 29.91
CA ALA A 23 -20.84 -10.04 28.68
C ALA A 23 -19.83 -10.11 27.51
N CYS A 24 -20.05 -11.07 26.61
CA CYS A 24 -19.44 -11.10 25.29
C CYS A 24 -20.13 -10.05 24.44
N ASP A 25 -19.75 -8.80 24.62
CA ASP A 25 -19.99 -7.78 23.60
C ASP A 25 -18.63 -7.28 23.11
N GLN A 26 -18.07 -8.02 22.16
CA GLN A 26 -17.09 -7.53 21.20
C GLN A 26 -16.95 -8.51 20.02
N ASN A 27 -17.86 -8.33 19.06
CA ASN A 27 -17.66 -8.58 17.63
C ASN A 27 -17.45 -10.04 17.16
N LEU A 28 -18.57 -10.78 17.06
CA LEU A 28 -18.71 -11.84 16.05
C LEU A 28 -18.59 -11.23 14.64
N PHE A 29 -17.47 -11.52 13.96
CA PHE A 29 -17.27 -11.42 12.50
C PHE A 29 -17.62 -10.10 11.79
N GLY A 30 -17.56 -8.98 12.49
CA GLY A 30 -17.40 -7.68 11.86
C GLY A 30 -16.02 -7.61 11.22
N LYS A 31 -15.94 -7.75 9.88
CA LYS A 31 -14.75 -7.35 9.13
C LYS A 31 -14.35 -5.97 9.64
N ARG A 32 -13.18 -5.88 10.27
CA ARG A 32 -12.52 -4.60 10.52
C ARG A 32 -12.48 -3.91 9.16
N LYS A 33 -13.38 -2.95 8.92
CA LYS A 33 -13.30 -2.06 7.76
C LYS A 33 -12.02 -1.28 7.98
N THR A 34 -10.92 -1.78 7.44
CA THR A 34 -9.78 -0.95 7.12
C THR A 34 -10.31 0.04 6.10
N THR A 35 -10.57 1.25 6.57
CA THR A 35 -11.16 2.36 5.81
C THR A 35 -10.15 2.89 4.79
N THR A 36 -9.84 2.05 3.83
CA THR A 36 -9.10 2.31 2.60
C THR A 36 -9.39 1.10 1.73
N THR A 37 -10.50 1.16 0.97
CA THR A 37 -10.86 0.09 0.04
C THR A 37 -9.91 0.15 -1.15
N LEU A 38 -8.69 -0.37 -0.96
CA LEU A 38 -7.72 -0.59 -2.03
C LEU A 38 -8.39 -1.43 -3.12
N SER A 39 -8.17 -1.10 -4.40
CA SER A 39 -8.59 -2.02 -5.46
C SER A 39 -7.80 -3.34 -5.31
N PRO A 40 -8.35 -4.52 -5.68
CA PRO A 40 -7.60 -5.77 -5.56
C PRO A 40 -6.24 -5.75 -6.26
N ARG A 41 -6.13 -5.04 -7.40
CA ARG A 41 -4.88 -4.87 -8.12
C ARG A 41 -3.94 -3.87 -7.41
N GLY A 42 -4.48 -2.76 -6.91
CA GLY A 42 -3.73 -1.79 -6.11
C GLY A 42 -3.15 -2.43 -4.86
N ASP A 43 -3.93 -3.24 -4.15
CA ASP A 43 -3.47 -3.99 -2.98
C ASP A 43 -2.31 -4.95 -3.32
N ARG A 44 -2.37 -5.64 -4.46
CA ARG A 44 -1.23 -6.46 -4.93
C ARG A 44 0.00 -5.62 -5.23
N LEU A 45 -0.16 -4.45 -5.85
CA LEU A 45 0.96 -3.55 -6.10
C LEU A 45 1.55 -3.01 -4.79
N VAL A 46 0.74 -2.63 -3.81
CA VAL A 46 1.20 -2.24 -2.46
C VAL A 46 2.04 -3.36 -1.86
N ARG A 47 1.52 -4.61 -1.84
CA ARG A 47 2.24 -5.77 -1.30
C ARG A 47 3.54 -6.06 -2.05
N MET A 48 3.53 -5.96 -3.38
CA MET A 48 4.72 -6.14 -4.21
C MET A 48 5.78 -5.10 -3.84
N ILE A 49 5.44 -3.82 -3.79
CA ILE A 49 6.38 -2.74 -3.40
C ILE A 49 6.91 -2.95 -1.97
N GLN A 50 6.05 -3.33 -1.03
CA GLN A 50 6.46 -3.60 0.35
C GLN A 50 7.47 -4.77 0.43
N ASN A 51 7.22 -5.84 -0.30
CA ASN A 51 8.02 -7.07 -0.22
C ASN A 51 9.34 -6.96 -0.99
N THR A 52 9.34 -6.33 -2.17
CA THR A 52 10.49 -6.36 -3.10
C THR A 52 11.05 -4.99 -3.45
N GLY A 53 10.38 -3.91 -3.04
CA GLY A 53 10.83 -2.56 -3.31
C GLY A 53 12.03 -2.14 -2.46
N THR A 54 12.73 -1.12 -2.93
CA THR A 54 13.88 -0.50 -2.26
C THR A 54 13.47 0.80 -1.60
N ASP A 55 13.96 1.07 -0.39
CA ASP A 55 13.74 2.34 0.27
C ASP A 55 14.50 3.46 -0.45
N ASN A 56 13.86 4.62 -0.60
CA ASN A 56 14.42 5.79 -1.24
C ASN A 56 13.81 7.08 -0.63
N MET A 57 14.41 8.22 -0.98
CA MET A 57 13.96 9.54 -0.59
C MET A 57 13.52 10.32 -1.83
N MET A 58 12.36 10.95 -1.77
CA MET A 58 11.84 11.81 -2.84
C MET A 58 11.89 13.28 -2.45
N ALA A 59 12.24 14.11 -3.43
CA ALA A 59 12.37 15.55 -3.25
C ALA A 59 11.03 16.17 -2.81
N PRO A 60 11.03 16.98 -1.74
CA PRO A 60 9.82 17.49 -1.11
C PRO A 60 9.06 18.47 -2.01
N GLU A 61 9.77 19.24 -2.83
CA GLU A 61 9.18 20.29 -3.65
C GLU A 61 8.22 19.74 -4.72
N ALA A 62 8.53 18.60 -5.33
CA ALA A 62 7.64 17.98 -6.31
C ALA A 62 6.40 17.37 -5.63
N LEU A 63 6.59 16.78 -4.45
CA LEU A 63 5.52 16.16 -3.67
C LEU A 63 4.56 17.19 -3.07
N ALA A 64 5.07 18.34 -2.66
CA ALA A 64 4.26 19.44 -2.13
C ALA A 64 3.24 19.92 -3.17
N LEU A 65 3.63 19.99 -4.45
CA LEU A 65 2.71 20.31 -5.56
C LEU A 65 1.66 19.23 -5.80
N MET A 66 1.86 18.01 -5.28
CA MET A 66 0.90 16.91 -5.30
C MET A 66 0.09 16.80 -4.00
N GLY A 67 0.19 17.78 -3.09
CA GLY A 67 -0.52 17.79 -1.81
C GLY A 67 0.10 16.91 -0.73
N ILE A 68 1.27 16.33 -1.01
CA ILE A 68 2.02 15.49 -0.07
C ILE A 68 3.11 16.34 0.58
N THR A 69 3.01 16.56 1.89
CA THR A 69 3.98 17.39 2.62
C THR A 69 4.62 16.63 3.79
N ASN A 70 5.90 16.89 4.02
CA ASN A 70 6.69 16.41 5.16
C ASN A 70 7.54 17.54 5.74
N GLU A 71 6.91 18.70 5.98
CA GLU A 71 7.56 19.89 6.57
C GLU A 71 8.81 20.35 5.79
N GLY A 72 8.78 20.21 4.47
CA GLY A 72 9.89 20.56 3.59
C GLY A 72 11.08 19.58 3.62
N ARG A 73 10.97 18.46 4.35
CA ARG A 73 11.98 17.39 4.34
C ARG A 73 11.66 16.37 3.24
N ASP A 74 12.71 15.71 2.75
CA ASP A 74 12.59 14.57 1.85
C ASP A 74 11.57 13.55 2.38
N VAL A 75 10.82 12.97 1.45
CA VAL A 75 9.74 12.04 1.79
C VAL A 75 10.26 10.62 1.60
N PRO A 76 10.23 9.77 2.65
CA PRO A 76 10.60 8.38 2.53
C PRO A 76 9.54 7.65 1.70
N VAL A 77 10.01 6.87 0.74
CA VAL A 77 9.19 6.03 -0.12
C VAL A 77 9.84 4.67 -0.30
N ARG A 78 9.03 3.70 -0.70
CA ARG A 78 9.54 2.41 -1.18
C ARG A 78 9.20 2.27 -2.65
N GLN A 79 10.18 1.88 -3.47
CA GLN A 79 10.07 1.97 -4.92
C GLN A 79 10.30 0.64 -5.60
N LEU A 80 9.57 0.42 -6.68
CA LEU A 80 9.95 -0.54 -7.72
C LEU A 80 10.40 0.24 -8.94
N ALA A 81 11.43 -0.26 -9.61
CA ALA A 81 11.91 0.29 -10.86
C ALA A 81 12.18 -0.83 -11.85
N ALA A 82 11.79 -0.61 -13.11
CA ALA A 82 12.05 -1.53 -14.19
C ALA A 82 12.27 -0.77 -15.49
N ASP A 83 13.17 -1.29 -16.33
CA ASP A 83 13.44 -0.72 -17.64
C ASP A 83 12.39 -1.18 -18.65
N GLY A 84 11.87 -0.22 -19.42
CA GLY A 84 10.97 -0.40 -20.55
C GLY A 84 11.66 -0.05 -21.87
N ARG A 85 10.90 -0.08 -22.97
CA ARG A 85 11.44 0.21 -24.32
C ARG A 85 11.87 1.67 -24.49
N ASP A 86 11.21 2.57 -23.78
CA ASP A 86 11.34 4.01 -23.89
C ASP A 86 11.91 4.67 -22.62
N GLY A 87 12.45 3.86 -21.71
CA GLY A 87 13.13 4.34 -20.52
C GLY A 87 12.78 3.57 -19.25
N ARG A 88 13.25 4.09 -18.12
CA ARG A 88 13.03 3.49 -16.80
C ARG A 88 11.72 3.99 -16.19
N TYR A 89 10.85 3.05 -15.85
CA TYR A 89 9.60 3.30 -15.14
C TYR A 89 9.80 3.02 -13.67
N VAL A 90 9.27 3.89 -12.83
CA VAL A 90 9.33 3.77 -11.38
C VAL A 90 7.94 3.95 -10.80
N VAL A 91 7.59 3.13 -9.83
CA VAL A 91 6.42 3.35 -8.97
C VAL A 91 6.87 3.43 -7.53
N SER A 92 6.47 4.51 -6.87
CA SER A 92 6.79 4.77 -5.46
C SER A 92 5.54 4.62 -4.63
N LEU A 93 5.63 3.87 -3.54
CA LEU A 93 4.61 3.82 -2.50
C LEU A 93 4.97 4.88 -1.45
N VAL A 94 4.10 5.88 -1.33
CA VAL A 94 4.14 6.84 -0.24
C VAL A 94 3.26 6.31 0.89
N ASN A 95 3.76 6.39 2.12
CA ASN A 95 2.98 6.05 3.31
C ASN A 95 2.95 7.27 4.25
N ILE A 96 2.03 8.19 3.97
CA ILE A 96 1.82 9.39 4.78
C ILE A 96 0.40 9.32 5.34
N ARG A 97 0.26 9.61 6.65
CA ARG A 97 -1.03 9.63 7.36
C ARG A 97 -1.84 8.32 7.25
N LYS A 98 -1.16 7.17 7.13
CA LYS A 98 -1.76 5.83 6.97
C LYS A 98 -2.56 5.67 5.66
N ILE A 99 -2.34 6.53 4.68
CA ILE A 99 -2.93 6.42 3.35
C ILE A 99 -1.82 5.94 2.40
N HIS A 100 -2.14 4.91 1.62
CA HIS A 100 -1.29 4.43 0.54
C HIS A 100 -1.63 5.18 -0.73
N GLU A 101 -0.65 5.88 -1.27
CA GLU A 101 -0.73 6.53 -2.57
C GLU A 101 0.47 6.11 -3.42
N PHE A 102 0.23 6.04 -4.73
CA PHE A 102 1.25 5.72 -5.70
C PHE A 102 1.75 6.98 -6.37
N ILE A 103 3.06 7.03 -6.59
CA ILE A 103 3.66 7.99 -7.49
C ILE A 103 4.34 7.23 -8.61
N PHE A 104 3.73 7.29 -9.78
CA PHE A 104 4.32 6.81 -11.01
C PHE A 104 5.23 7.89 -11.55
N HIS A 105 6.47 7.52 -11.88
CA HIS A 105 7.36 8.45 -12.55
C HIS A 105 8.29 7.78 -13.54
N ARG A 106 8.60 8.53 -14.60
CA ARG A 106 9.58 8.17 -15.61
C ARG A 106 10.30 9.42 -16.10
N ARG A 107 11.53 9.23 -16.59
CA ARG A 107 12.31 10.31 -17.18
C ARG A 107 12.08 10.36 -18.69
N GLN A 108 11.81 11.56 -19.20
CA GLN A 108 11.72 11.88 -20.62
C GLN A 108 12.74 12.98 -20.93
N GLY A 109 13.86 12.62 -21.55
CA GLY A 109 15.00 13.52 -21.71
C GLY A 109 15.47 14.09 -20.36
N ASP A 110 15.46 15.41 -20.22
CA ASP A 110 15.87 16.09 -18.98
C ASP A 110 14.75 16.33 -17.98
N VAL A 111 13.54 15.85 -18.25
CA VAL A 111 12.37 16.07 -17.38
C VAL A 111 11.96 14.76 -16.72
N LEU A 112 11.79 14.78 -15.41
CA LEU A 112 11.10 13.72 -14.68
C LEU A 112 9.61 14.04 -14.64
N ILE A 113 8.77 13.14 -15.16
CA ILE A 113 7.32 13.28 -15.11
C ILE A 113 6.80 12.42 -13.96
N LEU A 114 6.00 13.01 -13.07
CA LEU A 114 5.43 12.36 -11.90
C LEU A 114 3.91 12.44 -11.95
N HIS A 115 3.25 11.34 -11.62
CA HIS A 115 1.80 11.28 -11.44
C HIS A 115 1.46 10.70 -10.07
N LEU A 116 0.77 11.48 -9.26
CA LEU A 116 0.13 11.00 -8.05
C LEU A 116 -1.15 10.26 -8.43
N SER A 117 -1.34 9.08 -7.84
CA SER A 117 -2.51 8.27 -8.03
C SER A 117 -2.94 7.57 -6.74
N ASP A 118 -4.26 7.39 -6.59
CA ASP A 118 -4.80 6.55 -5.54
C ASP A 118 -4.59 5.05 -5.86
N THR A 119 -5.01 4.19 -4.93
CA THR A 119 -4.87 2.74 -5.09
C THR A 119 -5.92 2.09 -6.01
N ARG A 120 -6.80 2.90 -6.60
CA ARG A 120 -7.70 2.52 -7.69
C ARG A 120 -7.14 2.94 -9.05
N PHE A 121 -5.93 3.50 -9.09
CA PHE A 121 -5.28 4.02 -10.29
C PHE A 121 -6.02 5.21 -10.89
N ALA A 122 -6.70 6.01 -10.06
CA ALA A 122 -7.20 7.32 -10.47
C ALA A 122 -6.06 8.34 -10.38
N ARG A 123 -5.82 9.11 -11.44
CA ARG A 123 -4.84 10.20 -11.43
C ARG A 123 -5.37 11.37 -10.61
N LEU A 124 -4.58 11.81 -9.63
CA LEU A 124 -4.94 12.91 -8.73
C LEU A 124 -4.24 14.20 -9.13
N GLN A 125 -2.93 14.14 -9.40
CA GLN A 125 -2.12 15.30 -9.76
C GLN A 125 -0.95 14.86 -10.63
N SER A 126 -0.43 15.76 -11.45
CA SER A 126 0.74 15.49 -12.28
C SER A 126 1.70 16.68 -12.27
N VAL A 127 2.99 16.36 -12.21
CA VAL A 127 4.07 17.32 -12.05
C VAL A 127 5.19 16.97 -13.02
N ARG A 128 5.76 18.00 -13.63
CA ARG A 128 7.02 17.89 -14.37
C ARG A 128 8.13 18.47 -13.51
N TYR A 129 9.27 17.79 -13.49
CA TYR A 129 10.42 18.18 -12.69
C TYR A 129 11.69 18.17 -13.56
N PRO A 130 12.08 19.33 -14.13
CA PRO A 130 13.28 19.46 -14.93
C PRO A 130 14.54 19.18 -14.11
N ARG A 131 15.57 18.59 -14.72
CA ARG A 131 16.87 18.30 -14.08
C ARG A 131 17.49 19.54 -13.42
N ASN A 132 17.38 20.69 -14.08
CA ASN A 132 17.96 21.97 -13.66
C ASN A 132 16.87 23.04 -13.48
N GLY A 133 15.81 22.74 -12.72
CA GLY A 133 14.71 23.68 -12.53
C GLY A 133 13.78 23.29 -11.40
N LYS A 134 12.75 24.12 -11.18
CA LYS A 134 11.72 23.86 -10.17
C LYS A 134 10.63 22.94 -10.74
N PRO A 135 10.04 22.07 -9.93
CA PRO A 135 8.89 21.30 -10.35
C PRO A 135 7.71 22.23 -10.63
N SER A 136 6.85 21.84 -11.57
CA SER A 136 5.62 22.57 -11.89
C SER A 136 4.49 21.61 -12.20
N ILE A 137 3.26 22.04 -11.90
CA ILE A 137 2.06 21.28 -12.24
C ILE A 137 1.94 21.20 -13.76
N ILE A 138 1.60 20.01 -14.26
CA ILE A 138 1.23 19.81 -15.65
C ILE A 138 -0.24 20.22 -15.81
N THR A 139 -0.47 21.36 -16.47
CA THR A 139 -1.80 21.93 -16.70
C THR A 139 -2.50 21.35 -17.93
N ASP A 140 -1.73 20.79 -18.87
CA ASP A 140 -2.28 20.04 -19.99
C ASP A 140 -2.76 18.67 -19.50
N THR A 141 -4.07 18.56 -19.29
CA THR A 141 -4.70 17.37 -18.72
C THR A 141 -4.71 16.19 -19.67
N ALA A 142 -4.76 16.43 -20.99
CA ALA A 142 -4.78 15.38 -22.00
C ALA A 142 -3.39 14.70 -22.07
N TYR A 143 -2.33 15.51 -22.12
CA TYR A 143 -0.96 15.00 -22.04
C TYR A 143 -0.72 14.24 -20.73
N ALA A 144 -1.16 14.81 -19.59
CA ALA A 144 -0.94 14.19 -18.28
C ALA A 144 -1.69 12.85 -18.14
N GLU A 145 -2.88 12.73 -18.72
CA GLU A 145 -3.65 11.49 -18.70
C GLU A 145 -3.01 10.43 -19.59
N ASP A 146 -2.63 10.78 -20.82
CA ASP A 146 -2.00 9.85 -21.75
C ASP A 146 -0.70 9.26 -21.18
N ASP A 147 0.19 10.12 -20.66
CA ASP A 147 1.44 9.66 -20.04
C ASP A 147 1.18 8.78 -18.80
N PHE A 148 0.21 9.16 -17.97
CA PHE A 148 -0.17 8.37 -16.81
C PHE A 148 -0.67 6.97 -17.20
N GLN A 149 -1.53 6.87 -18.21
CA GLN A 149 -2.04 5.58 -18.68
C GLN A 149 -0.92 4.70 -19.23
N GLN A 150 0.06 5.26 -19.93
CA GLN A 150 1.26 4.51 -20.36
C GLN A 150 2.04 3.95 -19.17
N GLN A 151 2.28 4.77 -18.13
CA GLN A 151 2.99 4.35 -16.93
C GLN A 151 2.22 3.28 -16.14
N VAL A 152 0.90 3.42 -16.03
CA VAL A 152 0.04 2.44 -15.36
C VAL A 152 0.02 1.12 -16.12
N ALA A 153 -0.15 1.17 -17.45
CA ALA A 153 -0.14 -0.01 -18.32
C ALA A 153 1.17 -0.80 -18.17
N PHE A 154 2.31 -0.10 -18.15
CA PHE A 154 3.62 -0.72 -17.94
C PHE A 154 3.67 -1.57 -16.65
N TRP A 155 3.10 -1.05 -15.55
CA TRP A 155 3.07 -1.77 -14.28
C TRP A 155 1.98 -2.84 -14.22
N PHE A 156 0.86 -2.65 -14.91
CA PHE A 156 -0.23 -3.63 -14.94
C PHE A 156 0.21 -4.98 -15.49
N ASP A 157 1.08 -4.98 -16.49
CA ASP A 157 1.64 -6.21 -17.08
C ASP A 157 2.60 -6.94 -16.12
N ARG A 158 3.06 -6.27 -15.07
CA ARG A 158 4.06 -6.76 -14.10
C ARG A 158 3.48 -7.07 -12.73
N ILE A 159 2.31 -6.53 -12.41
CA ILE A 159 1.60 -6.89 -11.18
C ILE A 159 1.18 -8.35 -11.30
N PRO A 160 1.58 -9.23 -10.36
CA PRO A 160 1.21 -10.63 -10.42
C PRO A 160 -0.28 -10.85 -10.68
N GLY A 161 -0.55 -11.73 -11.65
CA GLY A 161 -1.81 -12.44 -11.76
C GLY A 161 -2.03 -13.31 -10.50
N ARG A 162 -3.28 -13.69 -10.29
CA ARG A 162 -3.78 -14.43 -9.10
C ARG A 162 -2.79 -15.42 -8.50
#